data_AF-A0A919MJB1-F1
#
_entry.id   AF-A0A919MJB1-F1
#
_cell.length_a   1.000
_cell.length_b   1.000
_cell.length_c   1.000
_cell.angle_alpha   90.00
_cell.angle_beta   90.00
_cell.angle_gamma   90.00
#
_symmetry.space_group_name_H-M   'P 1'
#
loop_
_entity.id
_entity.type
_entity.pdbx_description
1 polymer ?
#
loop_
_entity_poly.entity_id
_entity_poly.type
_entity_poly.pdbx_seq_one_letter_code
_entity_poly.pdbx_strand_id
1 'polypeptide(L)'
;MPRRPGAPIGREPNELLREARRRHGLTRRQLADAVNAVDDADPDHPMTAHDVGKLEQGLVRWPMEHRRRALRAVLGAAEDAELGLYNLRA
;
A
#
# COMPACT_ATOMS: atom_id res chain seq x y z
N MET A 1 21.47 24.59 15.36
CA MET A 1 20.71 24.52 14.09
C MET A 1 20.11 23.13 13.96
N PRO A 2 18.78 22.93 14.05
CA PRO A 2 18.22 21.62 13.76
C PRO A 2 18.32 21.38 12.24
N ARG A 3 19.00 20.30 11.85
CA ARG A 3 18.96 19.84 10.46
C ARG A 3 17.52 19.49 10.13
N ARG A 4 16.91 20.21 9.19
CA ARG A 4 15.66 19.75 8.56
C ARG A 4 15.97 18.41 7.89
N PRO A 5 15.24 17.32 8.21
CA PRO A 5 15.37 16.08 7.46
C PRO A 5 15.07 16.40 6.00
N GLY A 6 15.94 15.93 5.09
CA GLY A 6 15.76 16.13 3.66
C GLY A 6 14.35 15.73 3.25
N ALA A 7 13.64 16.62 2.58
CA ALA A 7 12.42 16.25 1.88
C ALA A 7 12.79 15.11 0.92
N PRO A 8 12.18 13.91 1.03
CA PRO A 8 12.52 12.83 0.13
C PRO A 8 12.17 13.26 -1.30
N ILE A 9 13.11 13.03 -2.22
CA ILE A 9 12.96 13.24 -3.67
C ILE A 9 11.64 12.57 -4.08
N GLY A 10 10.65 13.41 -4.41
CA GLY A 10 9.25 13.01 -4.45
C GLY A 10 8.96 12.02 -5.57
N ARG A 11 8.81 10.73 -5.21
CA ARG A 11 7.77 9.93 -5.86
C ARG A 11 6.45 10.43 -5.31
N GLU A 12 5.57 10.86 -6.21
CA GLU A 12 4.23 11.35 -5.90
C GLU A 12 3.52 10.43 -4.89
N PRO A 13 2.85 10.91 -3.85
CA PRO A 13 2.11 10.01 -2.96
C PRO A 13 1.11 9.13 -3.73
N ASN A 14 0.87 7.90 -3.28
CA ASN A 14 -0.21 7.08 -3.82
C ASN A 14 -1.53 7.51 -3.20
N GLU A 15 -2.12 8.59 -3.73
CA GLU A 15 -3.40 9.10 -3.24
C GLU A 15 -4.55 8.14 -3.57
N LEU A 16 -4.49 7.36 -4.66
CA LEU A 16 -5.51 6.36 -5.00
C LEU A 16 -5.66 5.29 -3.89
N LEU A 17 -4.55 4.71 -3.45
CA LEU A 17 -4.57 3.74 -2.35
C LEU A 17 -5.04 4.39 -1.04
N ARG A 18 -4.60 5.63 -0.78
CA ARG A 18 -4.98 6.36 0.44
C ARG A 18 -6.49 6.66 0.47
N GLU A 19 -7.04 7.10 -0.65
CA GLU A 19 -8.46 7.39 -0.82
C GLU A 19 -9.29 6.13 -0.74
N ALA A 20 -8.87 5.03 -1.39
CA ALA A 20 -9.53 3.74 -1.28
C ALA A 20 -9.61 3.30 0.19
N ARG A 21 -8.49 3.32 0.92
CA ARG A 21 -8.48 2.98 2.35
C ARG A 21 -9.42 3.88 3.17
N ARG A 22 -9.42 5.20 2.91
CA ARG A 22 -10.29 6.15 3.61
C ARG A 22 -11.78 5.93 3.31
N ARG A 23 -12.13 5.59 2.06
CA ARG A 23 -13.50 5.26 1.66
C ARG A 23 -14.04 4.04 2.39
N HIS A 24 -13.18 3.06 2.65
CA HIS A 24 -13.49 1.88 3.47
C HIS A 24 -13.45 2.17 4.99
N GLY A 25 -13.14 3.40 5.42
CA GLY A 25 -13.07 3.76 6.83
C GLY A 25 -11.94 3.07 7.60
N LEU A 26 -10.94 2.50 6.92
CA LEU A 26 -9.89 1.69 7.54
C LEU A 26 -8.71 2.55 7.99
N THR A 27 -8.17 2.25 9.16
CA THR A 27 -6.80 2.67 9.51
C THR A 27 -5.77 1.87 8.70
N ARG A 28 -4.51 2.32 8.66
CA ARG A 28 -3.43 1.55 8.00
C ARG A 28 -3.25 0.17 8.60
N ARG A 29 -3.41 0.04 9.92
CA ARG A 29 -3.33 -1.24 10.63
C ARG A 29 -4.50 -2.15 10.24
N GLN A 30 -5.72 -1.64 10.28
CA GLN A 30 -6.89 -2.43 9.86
C GLN A 30 -6.82 -2.87 8.39
N LEU A 31 -6.28 -2.05 7.50
CA LEU A 31 -6.03 -2.48 6.12
C LEU A 31 -5.00 -3.62 6.07
N ALA A 32 -3.89 -3.50 6.79
CA ALA A 32 -2.87 -4.55 6.85
C ALA A 32 -3.45 -5.86 7.41
N ASP A 33 -4.22 -5.79 8.49
CA ASP A 33 -4.87 -6.94 9.10
C ASP A 33 -5.88 -7.59 8.14
N ALA A 34 -6.68 -6.79 7.43
CA ALA A 34 -7.63 -7.29 6.42
C ALA A 34 -6.93 -7.93 5.22
N VAL A 35 -5.79 -7.38 4.78
CA VAL A 35 -4.96 -7.96 3.72
C VAL A 35 -4.40 -9.31 4.18
N ASN A 36 -3.83 -9.38 5.38
CA ASN A 36 -3.27 -10.62 5.92
C ASN A 36 -4.33 -11.71 6.11
N ALA A 37 -5.59 -11.33 6.37
CA ALA A 37 -6.68 -12.30 6.50
C ALA A 37 -7.06 -12.99 5.18
N VAL A 38 -6.62 -12.46 4.03
CA VAL A 38 -6.90 -13.03 2.69
C VAL A 38 -5.62 -13.41 1.91
N ASP A 39 -4.45 -13.13 2.49
CA ASP A 39 -3.14 -13.35 1.88
C ASP A 39 -2.43 -14.54 2.54
N ASP A 40 -2.67 -15.74 2.02
CA ASP A 40 -2.08 -16.98 2.53
C ASP A 40 -0.66 -17.27 1.99
N ALA A 41 -0.07 -16.34 1.22
CA ALA A 41 1.15 -16.60 0.47
C ALA A 41 2.44 -16.50 1.30
N ASP A 42 2.45 -15.71 2.37
CA ASP A 42 3.64 -15.48 3.20
C ASP A 42 3.26 -15.22 4.67
N PRO A 43 2.89 -16.28 5.43
CA PRO A 43 2.46 -16.14 6.82
C PRO A 43 3.59 -15.69 7.76
N ASP A 44 4.85 -15.88 7.38
CA ASP A 44 6.01 -15.49 8.19
C ASP A 44 6.30 -13.98 8.09
N HIS A 45 5.85 -13.34 7.01
CA HIS A 45 6.03 -11.89 6.79
C HIS A 45 4.70 -11.18 6.53
N PRO A 46 3.84 -11.06 7.55
CA PRO A 46 2.56 -10.38 7.42
C PRO A 46 2.77 -8.91 7.05
N MET A 47 1.86 -8.36 6.26
CA MET A 47 1.82 -6.93 5.98
C MET A 47 1.59 -6.17 7.28
N THR A 48 2.32 -5.07 7.46
CA THR A 48 2.16 -4.19 8.62
C THR A 48 1.59 -2.82 8.23
N ALA A 49 1.13 -2.05 9.22
CA ALA A 49 0.72 -0.66 9.01
C ALA A 49 1.86 0.21 8.42
N HIS A 50 3.12 -0.15 8.67
CA HIS A 50 4.28 0.52 8.13
C HIS A 50 4.45 0.24 6.63
N ASP A 51 4.20 -0.99 6.18
CA ASP A 51 4.24 -1.35 4.76
C ASP A 51 3.15 -0.62 3.98
N VAL A 52 1.93 -0.55 4.52
CA VAL A 52 0.85 0.29 3.97
C VAL A 52 1.30 1.76 3.89
N GLY A 53 1.98 2.26 4.92
CA GLY A 53 2.54 3.62 4.93
C GLY A 53 3.52 3.85 3.77
N LYS A 54 4.43 2.90 3.50
CA LYS A 54 5.36 2.97 2.37
C LYS A 54 4.65 2.99 1.02
N LEU A 55 3.57 2.20 0.89
CA LEU A 55 2.76 2.17 -0.33
C LEU A 55 2.06 3.53 -0.57
N GLU A 56 1.40 4.07 0.46
CA GLU A 56 0.73 5.38 0.37
C GLU A 56 1.71 6.54 0.13
N GLN A 57 2.92 6.45 0.68
CA GLN A 57 3.96 7.46 0.46
C GLN A 57 4.64 7.32 -0.90
N GLY A 58 4.36 6.27 -1.66
CA GLY A 58 5.03 6.00 -2.94
C GLY A 58 6.48 5.50 -2.81
N LEU A 59 6.93 5.20 -1.60
CA LEU A 59 8.25 4.59 -1.35
C LEU A 59 8.31 3.19 -1.94
N VAL A 60 7.20 2.44 -1.82
CA VAL A 60 6.97 1.18 -2.54
C VAL A 60 5.84 1.42 -3.53
N ARG A 61 6.07 1.08 -4.80
CA ARG A 61 5.10 1.30 -5.89
C ARG A 61 4.52 0.01 -6.45
N TRP A 62 5.31 -1.04 -6.40
CA TRP A 62 4.95 -2.33 -6.97
C TRP A 62 5.25 -3.41 -5.92
N PRO A 63 4.30 -3.69 -5.01
CA PRO A 63 4.45 -4.79 -4.07
C PRO A 63 4.33 -6.13 -4.80
N MET A 64 4.65 -7.22 -4.09
CA MET A 64 4.54 -8.58 -4.61
C MET A 64 3.11 -8.90 -5.07
N GLU A 65 2.98 -9.84 -6.01
CA GLU A 65 1.71 -10.13 -6.68
C GLU A 65 0.59 -10.56 -5.74
N HIS A 66 0.90 -11.45 -4.78
CA HIS A 66 -0.07 -11.91 -3.79
C HIS A 66 -0.64 -10.73 -2.97
N ARG A 67 0.22 -9.80 -2.52
CA ARG A 67 -0.20 -8.57 -1.83
C ARG A 67 -1.03 -7.65 -2.72
N ARG A 68 -0.71 -7.53 -4.01
CA ARG A 68 -1.53 -6.73 -4.95
C ARG A 68 -2.94 -7.32 -5.10
N ARG A 69 -3.03 -8.64 -5.27
CA ARG A 69 -4.30 -9.37 -5.35
C ARG A 69 -5.11 -9.22 -4.05
N ALA A 70 -4.47 -9.37 -2.89
CA ALA A 70 -5.12 -9.21 -1.60
C ALA A 70 -5.61 -7.77 -1.38
N LEU A 71 -4.80 -6.75 -1.70
CA LEU A 71 -5.21 -5.34 -1.64
C LEU A 71 -6.43 -5.06 -2.53
N ARG A 72 -6.45 -5.59 -3.76
CA ARG A 72 -7.60 -5.50 -4.66
C ARG A 72 -8.85 -6.14 -4.08
N ALA A 73 -8.74 -7.34 -3.52
CA ALA A 73 -9.86 -8.04 -2.91
C ALA A 73 -10.44 -7.27 -1.70
N VAL A 74 -9.59 -6.75 -0.82
CA VAL A 74 -10.02 -6.00 0.38
C VAL A 74 -10.62 -4.65 0.02
N LEU A 75 -10.03 -3.94 -0.94
CA LEU A 75 -10.47 -2.59 -1.32
C LEU A 75 -11.52 -2.57 -2.44
N GLY A 76 -11.89 -3.72 -2.99
CA GLY A 76 -12.88 -3.85 -4.05
C GLY A 76 -12.43 -3.25 -5.40
N ALA A 77 -11.13 -3.31 -5.70
CA ALA A 77 -10.57 -2.85 -6.97
C ALA A 77 -10.44 -4.03 -7.96
N ALA A 78 -10.81 -3.81 -9.21
CA ALA A 78 -10.64 -4.79 -10.28
C ALA A 78 -9.16 -4.87 -10.72
N GLU A 79 -8.49 -3.72 -10.80
CA GLU A 79 -7.15 -3.60 -11.36
C GLU A 79 -6.15 -2.93 -10.41
N ASP A 80 -4.87 -3.27 -10.57
CA ASP A 80 -3.79 -2.72 -9.74
C ASP A 80 -3.68 -1.19 -9.91
N ALA A 81 -3.97 -0.70 -11.13
CA ALA A 81 -3.93 0.72 -11.47
C ALA A 81 -4.97 1.56 -10.72
N GLU A 82 -6.14 0.99 -10.39
CA GLU A 82 -7.18 1.69 -9.59
C GLU A 82 -6.71 1.98 -8.16
N LEU A 83 -5.72 1.22 -7.68
CA LEU A 83 -5.04 1.43 -6.40
C LEU A 83 -3.72 2.19 -6.55
N GLY A 84 -3.42 2.72 -7.74
CA GLY A 84 -2.15 3.42 -8.02
C GLY A 84 -0.93 2.52 -7.92
N LEU A 85 -1.10 1.21 -8.11
CA LEU A 85 -0.02 0.23 -8.17
C LEU A 85 0.37 0.04 -9.63
N TYR A 86 1.62 0.34 -9.97
CA TYR A 86 2.15 0.13 -11.31
C TYR A 86 3.66 -0.17 -11.26
N ASN A 87 4.12 -0.96 -12.22
CA ASN A 87 5.53 -1.28 -12.36
C ASN A 87 6.24 -0.11 -13.08
N LEU A 88 7.09 0.61 -12.35
CA LEU A 88 7.88 1.74 -12.90
C LEU A 88 9.03 1.32 -13.82
N ARG A 89 9.26 0.03 -14.00
CA ARG A 89 10.34 -0.54 -14.82
C ARG A 89 9.82 -1.39 -15.99
N ALA A 90 8.49 -1.46 -16.17
CA ALA A 90 7.87 -2.17 -17.29
C ALA A 90 7.95 -1.36 -18.57
#